data_AF-A0AAE3AHU2-F1
#
_entry.id   AF-A0AAE3AHU2-F1
#
_cell.length_a   1.000
_cell.length_b   1.000
_cell.length_c   1.000
_cell.angle_alpha   90.00
_cell.angle_beta   90.00
_cell.angle_gamma   90.00
#
_symmetry.space_group_name_H-M   'P 1'
#
loop_
_entity.id
_entity.type
_entity.pdbx_description
1 polymer ?
#
loop_
_entity_poly.entity_id
_entity_poly.type
_entity_poly.pdbx_seq_one_letter_code
_entity_poly.pdbx_strand_id
1 'polypeptide(L)'
;MKSSRRSFLLNPLSMLLAGLLLGIAARLFDIYFQNLGEIFSQIAIWILLGTGFAIYSPTKKAAMENIFPFCMGMLAAYYVTAAITHGVYSRTFIIGWAVFALTSPVMAYFAWMAKEPGAFSKIIAAGIAAVSVMSSVLLFDHLRLYDFVIDGVLIYILFFKKIKRSQKRKDWNE
;
A
#
# COMPACT_ATOMS: atom_id res chain seq x y z
N MET A 1 -7.88 -18.57 -19.55
CA MET A 1 -8.89 -17.62 -19.03
C MET A 1 -8.58 -16.94 -17.67
N LYS A 2 -7.39 -17.07 -17.06
CA LYS A 2 -7.07 -16.45 -15.75
C LYS A 2 -6.66 -14.96 -15.79
N SER A 3 -6.52 -14.39 -16.98
CA SER A 3 -6.02 -13.01 -17.21
C SER A 3 -7.08 -11.90 -16.98
N SER A 4 -8.37 -12.19 -17.21
CA SER A 4 -9.42 -11.15 -17.26
C SER A 4 -9.86 -10.63 -15.88
N ARG A 5 -9.89 -11.49 -14.84
CA ARG A 5 -10.27 -11.07 -13.47
C ARG A 5 -9.23 -10.19 -12.77
N ARG A 6 -7.94 -10.33 -13.09
CA ARG A 6 -6.87 -9.52 -12.48
C ARG A 6 -6.84 -8.08 -12.97
N SER A 7 -7.17 -7.85 -14.25
CA SER A 7 -7.28 -6.49 -14.80
C SER A 7 -8.50 -5.75 -14.25
N PHE A 8 -9.62 -6.44 -14.01
CA PHE A 8 -10.82 -5.80 -13.43
C PHE A 8 -10.59 -5.28 -12.00
N LEU A 9 -9.87 -6.05 -11.17
CA LEU A 9 -9.55 -5.70 -9.79
C LEU A 9 -8.41 -4.68 -9.64
N LEU A 10 -7.65 -4.40 -10.70
CA LEU A 10 -6.52 -3.48 -10.71
C LEU A 10 -6.71 -2.43 -11.82
N ASN A 11 -7.86 -1.76 -11.79
CA ASN A 11 -8.15 -0.60 -12.61
C ASN A 11 -8.23 0.64 -11.70
N PRO A 12 -7.90 1.85 -12.18
CA PRO A 12 -7.89 3.06 -11.36
C PRO A 12 -9.23 3.32 -10.65
N LEU A 13 -10.35 3.03 -11.33
CA LEU A 13 -11.69 3.20 -10.77
C LEU A 13 -12.00 2.17 -9.66
N SER A 14 -11.66 0.89 -9.86
CA SER A 14 -11.90 -0.12 -8.83
C SER A 14 -10.99 0.09 -7.62
N MET A 15 -9.78 0.60 -7.85
CA MET A 15 -8.85 1.02 -6.81
C MET A 15 -9.35 2.26 -6.05
N LEU A 16 -9.93 3.25 -6.74
CA LEU A 16 -10.59 4.39 -6.10
C LEU A 16 -11.74 3.93 -5.21
N LEU A 17 -12.64 3.08 -5.73
CA LEU A 17 -13.78 2.54 -4.96
C LEU A 17 -13.30 1.71 -3.77
N ALA A 18 -12.29 0.87 -3.95
CA ALA A 18 -11.67 0.11 -2.86
C ALA A 18 -11.07 1.05 -1.81
N GLY A 19 -10.40 2.13 -2.24
CA GLY A 19 -9.87 3.17 -1.38
C GLY A 19 -10.97 3.84 -0.56
N LEU A 20 -12.05 4.30 -1.22
CA LEU A 20 -13.20 4.92 -0.57
C LEU A 20 -13.83 4.00 0.48
N LEU A 21 -14.11 2.75 0.12
CA LEU A 21 -14.69 1.76 1.04
C LEU A 21 -13.77 1.50 2.23
N LEU A 22 -12.46 1.36 1.98
CA LEU A 22 -11.48 1.13 3.03
C LEU A 22 -11.31 2.37 3.93
N GLY A 23 -11.44 3.59 3.40
CA GLY A 23 -11.36 4.82 4.19
C GLY A 23 -12.53 4.97 5.16
N ILE A 24 -13.75 4.67 4.69
CA ILE A 24 -14.93 4.60 5.56
C ILE A 24 -14.73 3.51 6.62
N ALA A 25 -14.29 2.31 6.20
CA ALA A 25 -14.08 1.19 7.11
C ALA A 25 -13.01 1.49 8.16
N ALA A 26 -11.87 2.09 7.78
CA ALA A 26 -10.81 2.49 8.69
C ALA A 26 -11.33 3.47 9.75
N ARG A 27 -12.16 4.45 9.34
CA ARG A 27 -12.76 5.37 10.30
C ARG A 27 -13.76 4.69 11.24
N LEU A 28 -14.53 3.71 10.75
CA LEU A 28 -15.41 2.92 11.61
C LEU A 28 -14.59 2.04 12.57
N PHE A 29 -13.45 1.50 12.14
CA PHE A 29 -12.55 0.74 13.01
C PHE A 29 -11.98 1.61 14.12
N ASP A 30 -11.64 2.88 13.86
CA ASP A 30 -11.22 3.80 14.93
C ASP A 30 -12.28 3.97 16.02
N ILE A 31 -13.56 3.95 15.65
CA ILE A 31 -14.68 4.18 16.57
C ILE A 31 -15.06 2.89 17.32
N TYR A 32 -15.16 1.76 16.61
CA TYR A 32 -15.72 0.52 17.15
C TYR A 32 -14.68 -0.54 17.54
N PHE A 33 -13.47 -0.49 16.97
CA PHE A 33 -12.44 -1.50 17.11
C PHE A 33 -11.04 -0.88 17.23
N GLN A 34 -10.72 -0.31 18.39
CA GLN A 34 -9.47 0.44 18.62
C GLN A 34 -8.21 -0.27 18.09
N ASN A 35 -8.06 -1.57 18.33
CA ASN A 35 -6.92 -2.35 17.83
C ASN A 35 -6.81 -2.35 16.28
N LEU A 36 -7.95 -2.43 15.57
CA LEU A 36 -7.95 -2.36 14.10
C LEU A 36 -7.70 -0.93 13.61
N GLY A 37 -8.29 0.07 14.25
CA GLY A 37 -8.06 1.47 13.93
C GLY A 37 -6.59 1.86 14.03
N GLU A 38 -5.92 1.40 15.10
CA GLU A 38 -4.47 1.59 15.26
C GLU A 38 -3.66 0.95 14.15
N ILE A 39 -3.98 -0.28 13.74
CA ILE A 39 -3.29 -0.97 12.63
C ILE A 39 -3.46 -0.19 11.32
N PHE A 40 -4.69 0.25 11.01
CA PHE A 40 -4.97 1.02 9.78
C PHE A 40 -4.34 2.42 9.79
N SER A 41 -3.96 2.92 10.96
CA SER A 41 -3.25 4.18 11.16
C SER A 41 -1.72 4.06 11.06
N GLN A 42 -1.17 2.85 10.94
CA GLN A 42 0.29 2.63 10.88
C GLN A 42 0.82 2.55 9.46
N ILE A 43 2.01 3.09 9.22
CA ILE A 43 2.62 3.10 7.87
C ILE A 43 2.88 1.67 7.34
N ALA A 44 3.19 0.71 8.22
CA ALA A 44 3.53 -0.66 7.84
C ALA A 44 2.42 -1.36 7.03
N ILE A 45 1.15 -1.23 7.42
CA ILE A 45 0.04 -1.84 6.66
C ILE A 45 -0.10 -1.22 5.27
N TRP A 46 0.17 0.08 5.13
CA TRP A 46 0.12 0.77 3.85
C TRP A 46 1.28 0.37 2.93
N ILE A 47 2.48 0.17 3.48
CA ILE A 47 3.62 -0.40 2.74
C ILE A 47 3.26 -1.81 2.27
N LEU A 48 2.65 -2.63 3.12
CA LEU A 48 2.23 -3.99 2.76
C LEU A 48 1.18 -4.00 1.63
N LEU A 49 0.12 -3.20 1.77
CA LEU A 49 -0.95 -3.08 0.77
C LEU A 49 -0.41 -2.52 -0.54
N GLY A 50 0.36 -1.43 -0.49
CA GLY A 50 0.97 -0.81 -1.65
C GLY A 50 1.95 -1.73 -2.36
N THR A 51 2.78 -2.47 -1.62
CA THR A 51 3.67 -3.48 -2.17
C THR A 51 2.86 -4.61 -2.81
N GLY A 52 1.79 -5.07 -2.16
CA GLY A 52 0.87 -6.06 -2.73
C GLY A 52 0.28 -5.62 -4.07
N PHE A 53 -0.30 -4.43 -4.14
CA PHE A 53 -0.84 -3.89 -5.38
C PHE A 53 0.22 -3.73 -6.46
N ALA A 54 1.40 -3.22 -6.09
CA ALA A 54 2.51 -3.06 -7.02
C ALA A 54 2.98 -4.40 -7.56
N ILE A 55 3.26 -5.40 -6.72
CA ILE A 55 3.84 -6.65 -7.20
C ILE A 55 2.89 -7.47 -8.07
N TYR A 56 1.58 -7.36 -7.85
CA TYR A 56 0.53 -8.04 -8.62
C TYR A 56 0.11 -7.29 -9.87
N SER A 57 0.50 -6.01 -10.01
CA SER A 57 0.19 -5.21 -11.19
C SER A 57 0.90 -5.72 -12.45
N PRO A 58 0.23 -5.73 -13.62
CA PRO A 58 0.82 -6.23 -14.86
C PRO A 58 2.06 -5.45 -15.32
N THR A 59 2.07 -4.13 -15.12
CA THR A 59 3.14 -3.22 -15.57
C THR A 59 3.51 -2.23 -14.47
N LYS A 60 4.71 -1.65 -14.55
CA LYS A 60 5.16 -0.55 -13.66
C LYS A 60 4.17 0.61 -13.69
N LYS A 61 3.77 1.03 -14.90
CA LYS A 61 2.80 2.11 -15.11
C LYS A 61 1.45 1.80 -14.45
N ALA A 62 0.92 0.58 -14.61
CA ALA A 62 -0.34 0.19 -13.98
C ALA A 62 -0.25 0.20 -12.44
N ALA A 63 0.88 -0.20 -11.84
CA ALA A 63 1.08 -0.11 -10.40
C ALA A 63 0.98 1.34 -9.90
N MET A 64 1.62 2.27 -10.60
CA MET A 64 1.62 3.70 -10.28
C MET A 64 0.23 4.33 -10.43
N GLU A 65 -0.45 4.04 -11.54
CA GLU A 65 -1.78 4.59 -11.85
C GLU A 65 -2.86 4.06 -10.93
N ASN A 66 -2.70 2.86 -10.38
CA ASN A 66 -3.68 2.22 -9.50
C ASN A 66 -3.51 2.62 -8.04
N ILE A 67 -2.28 2.74 -7.54
CA ILE A 67 -2.05 3.02 -6.11
C ILE A 67 -2.47 4.45 -5.74
N PHE A 68 -2.27 5.41 -6.64
CA PHE A 68 -2.57 6.81 -6.38
C PHE A 68 -4.06 7.08 -6.09
N PRO A 69 -5.01 6.69 -6.98
CA PRO A 69 -6.43 6.87 -6.71
C PRO A 69 -6.91 6.05 -5.51
N PHE A 70 -6.30 4.89 -5.23
CA PHE A 70 -6.57 4.13 -4.01
C PHE A 70 -6.24 4.94 -2.75
N CYS A 71 -5.01 5.47 -2.65
CA CYS A 71 -4.58 6.27 -1.50
C CYS A 71 -5.41 7.56 -1.37
N MET A 72 -5.63 8.28 -2.47
CA MET A 72 -6.43 9.51 -2.47
C MET A 72 -7.89 9.25 -2.09
N GLY A 73 -8.52 8.23 -2.67
CA GLY A 73 -9.89 7.84 -2.34
C GLY A 73 -10.03 7.47 -0.87
N MET A 74 -9.05 6.74 -0.34
CA MET A 74 -9.05 6.37 1.06
C MET A 74 -8.93 7.57 2.00
N LEU A 75 -7.98 8.47 1.76
CA LEU A 75 -7.83 9.68 2.58
C LEU A 75 -9.07 10.57 2.51
N ALA A 76 -9.62 10.76 1.31
CA ALA A 76 -10.83 11.55 1.13
C ALA A 76 -12.00 10.96 1.93
N ALA A 77 -12.26 9.65 1.77
CA ALA A 77 -13.31 8.97 2.51
C ALA A 77 -13.07 9.02 4.04
N TYR A 78 -11.85 8.72 4.48
CA TYR A 78 -11.51 8.71 5.90
C TYR A 78 -11.78 10.07 6.55
N TYR A 79 -11.29 11.16 5.97
CA TYR A 79 -11.47 12.51 6.54
C TYR A 79 -12.90 13.03 6.40
N VAL A 80 -13.62 12.69 5.32
CA VAL A 80 -15.06 13.00 5.20
C VAL A 80 -15.86 12.27 6.27
N THR A 81 -15.63 10.97 6.45
CA THR A 81 -16.28 10.19 7.52
C THR A 81 -15.86 10.70 8.89
N ALA A 82 -14.61 11.12 9.09
CA ALA A 82 -14.16 11.74 10.33
C ALA A 82 -14.89 13.06 10.62
N ALA A 83 -15.10 13.90 9.60
CA ALA A 83 -15.86 15.14 9.74
C ALA A 83 -17.33 14.87 10.11
N ILE A 84 -17.96 13.87 9.49
CA ILE A 84 -19.36 13.48 9.78
C ILE A 84 -19.50 12.87 11.18
N THR A 85 -18.51 12.09 11.62
CA THR A 85 -18.52 11.42 12.93
C THR A 85 -17.97 12.28 14.06
N HIS A 86 -17.75 13.58 13.83
CA HIS A 86 -17.16 14.53 14.79
C HIS A 86 -15.82 14.04 15.39
N GLY A 87 -15.02 13.37 14.56
CA GLY A 87 -13.72 12.86 14.94
C GLY A 87 -12.67 13.94 15.16
N VAL A 88 -11.88 13.79 16.22
CA VAL A 88 -10.66 14.58 16.39
C VAL A 88 -9.58 14.02 15.46
N TYR A 89 -9.04 14.86 14.58
CA TYR A 89 -7.91 14.54 13.72
C TYR A 89 -6.94 15.72 13.70
N SER A 90 -5.64 15.44 13.59
CA SER A 90 -4.61 16.47 13.61
C SER A 90 -4.20 16.87 12.19
N ARG A 91 -3.97 18.18 11.98
CA ARG A 91 -3.48 18.71 10.70
C ARG A 91 -2.14 18.10 10.29
N THR A 92 -1.29 17.76 11.26
CA THR A 92 -0.01 17.11 11.01
C THR A 92 -0.20 15.73 10.37
N PHE A 93 -1.21 14.97 10.83
CA PHE A 93 -1.55 13.68 10.24
C PHE A 93 -2.12 13.83 8.82
N ILE A 94 -2.99 14.81 8.58
CA ILE A 94 -3.48 15.10 7.22
C ILE A 94 -2.32 15.35 6.26
N ILE A 95 -1.39 16.23 6.65
CA ILE A 95 -0.25 16.59 5.80
C ILE A 95 0.65 15.37 5.58
N GLY A 96 0.99 14.62 6.64
CA GLY A 96 1.83 13.43 6.54
C GLY A 96 1.23 12.38 5.59
N TRP A 97 -0.06 12.10 5.73
CA TRP A 97 -0.77 11.16 4.86
C TRP A 97 -0.91 11.66 3.42
N ALA A 98 -1.15 12.96 3.21
CA ALA A 98 -1.20 13.55 1.88
C ALA A 98 0.15 13.43 1.15
N VAL A 99 1.26 13.69 1.85
CA VAL A 99 2.62 13.50 1.30
C VAL A 99 2.87 12.03 0.98
N PHE A 100 2.44 11.11 1.85
CA PHE A 100 2.52 9.68 1.58
C PHE A 100 1.73 9.27 0.32
N ALA A 101 0.49 9.75 0.17
CA ALA A 101 -0.33 9.49 -1.00
C ALA A 101 0.30 10.04 -2.30
N LEU A 102 0.88 11.24 -2.26
CA LEU A 102 1.56 11.86 -3.41
C LEU A 102 2.83 11.10 -3.83
N THR A 103 3.57 10.55 -2.86
CA THR A 103 4.78 9.77 -3.11
C THR A 103 4.50 8.29 -3.40
N SER A 104 3.27 7.82 -3.18
CA SER A 104 2.84 6.43 -3.43
C SER A 104 3.11 5.89 -4.84
N PRO A 105 3.02 6.66 -5.95
CA PRO A 105 3.34 6.15 -7.27
C PRO A 105 4.82 5.77 -7.40
N VAL A 106 5.71 6.60 -6.86
CA VAL A 106 7.16 6.36 -6.88
C VAL A 106 7.50 5.12 -6.05
N MET A 107 6.89 4.98 -4.87
CA MET A 107 7.07 3.78 -4.04
C MET A 107 6.55 2.52 -4.74
N ALA A 108 5.40 2.59 -5.40
CA ALA A 108 4.84 1.47 -6.15
C ALA A 108 5.72 1.08 -7.35
N TYR A 109 6.38 2.04 -8.00
CA TYR A 109 7.36 1.76 -9.05
C TYR A 109 8.51 0.90 -8.51
N PHE A 110 9.12 1.29 -7.39
CA PHE A 110 10.20 0.52 -6.76
C PHE A 110 9.71 -0.83 -6.25
N ALA A 111 8.55 -0.89 -5.60
CA ALA A 111 7.95 -2.14 -5.15
C ALA A 111 7.67 -3.11 -6.30
N TRP A 112 7.28 -2.60 -7.48
CA TRP A 112 7.12 -3.44 -8.67
C TRP A 112 8.46 -4.01 -9.14
N MET A 113 9.53 -3.21 -9.11
CA MET A 113 10.89 -3.59 -9.49
C MET A 113 11.57 -4.57 -8.53
N ALA A 114 11.14 -4.59 -7.26
CA ALA A 114 11.63 -5.54 -6.25
C ALA A 114 11.45 -7.02 -6.66
N LYS A 115 10.57 -7.29 -7.62
CA LYS A 115 10.30 -8.64 -8.18
C LYS A 115 10.96 -8.92 -9.53
N GLU A 116 11.70 -7.98 -10.11
CA GLU A 116 12.52 -8.24 -11.29
C GLU A 116 13.72 -9.14 -10.93
N PRO A 117 14.26 -9.91 -11.89
CA PRO A 117 15.49 -10.68 -11.66
C PRO A 117 16.70 -9.75 -11.60
N GLY A 118 17.53 -9.90 -10.56
CA GLY A 118 18.80 -9.18 -10.43
C GLY A 118 19.16 -8.86 -8.98
N ALA A 119 20.42 -8.46 -8.76
CA ALA A 119 20.89 -8.00 -7.45
C ALA A 119 20.20 -6.69 -7.04
N PHE A 120 19.99 -5.77 -8.00
CA PHE A 120 19.33 -4.49 -7.77
C PHE A 120 17.91 -4.62 -7.19
N SER A 121 17.11 -5.57 -7.71
CA SER A 121 15.77 -5.85 -7.19
C SER A 121 15.77 -6.36 -5.75
N LYS A 122 16.79 -7.15 -5.36
CA LYS A 122 16.95 -7.59 -3.96
C LYS A 122 17.33 -6.44 -3.04
N ILE A 123 18.14 -5.48 -3.51
CA ILE A 123 18.47 -4.26 -2.75
C ILE A 123 17.20 -3.42 -2.54
N ILE A 124 16.38 -3.24 -3.57
CA ILE A 124 15.10 -2.53 -3.43
C ILE A 124 14.17 -3.26 -2.45
N ALA A 125 14.04 -4.59 -2.57
CA ALA A 125 13.23 -5.38 -1.65
C ALA A 125 13.71 -5.24 -0.20
N ALA A 126 15.03 -5.28 0.03
CA ALA A 126 15.63 -5.07 1.34
C ALA A 126 15.38 -3.64 1.85
N GLY A 127 15.47 -2.63 0.98
CA GLY A 127 15.16 -1.24 1.32
C GLY A 127 13.71 -1.05 1.76
N ILE A 128 12.75 -1.62 1.03
CA ILE A 128 11.32 -1.56 1.40
C ILE A 128 11.08 -2.23 2.75
N ALA A 129 11.66 -3.41 2.98
CA ALA A 129 11.56 -4.10 4.26
C ALA A 129 12.21 -3.27 5.39
N ALA A 130 13.39 -2.72 5.17
CA ALA A 130 14.10 -1.90 6.15
C ALA A 130 13.32 -0.64 6.52
N VAL A 131 12.72 0.06 5.54
CA VAL A 131 11.86 1.23 5.80
C VAL A 131 10.63 0.83 6.61
N SER A 132 10.01 -0.32 6.30
CA SER A 132 8.86 -0.83 7.07
C SER A 132 9.23 -1.07 8.53
N VAL A 133 10.28 -1.88 8.78
CA VAL A 133 10.76 -2.17 10.15
C VAL A 133 11.19 -0.90 10.88
N MET A 134 11.92 0.00 10.20
CA MET A 134 12.41 1.23 10.79
C MET A 134 11.26 2.19 11.14
N SER A 135 10.18 2.21 10.35
CA SER A 135 8.98 2.98 10.68
C SER A 135 8.30 2.46 11.95
N SER A 136 8.24 1.14 12.13
CA SER A 136 7.70 0.50 13.33
C SER A 136 8.55 0.80 14.58
N VAL A 137 9.88 0.84 14.42
CA VAL A 137 10.84 1.08 15.52
C VAL A 137 10.96 2.57 15.88
N LEU A 138 11.00 3.48 14.90
CA LEU A 138 11.32 4.91 15.14
C LEU A 138 10.09 5.78 15.45
N LEU A 139 8.90 5.45 14.95
CA LEU A 139 7.74 6.36 15.05
C LEU A 139 6.81 6.08 16.23
N PHE A 140 6.84 4.88 16.83
CA PHE A 140 5.79 4.48 17.78
C PHE A 140 6.28 3.95 19.13
N ASP A 141 7.59 3.88 19.39
CA ASP A 141 8.27 3.52 20.68
C ASP A 141 7.83 2.21 21.36
N HIS A 142 6.80 1.54 20.85
CA HIS A 142 6.22 0.30 21.32
C HIS A 142 6.20 -0.71 20.17
N LEU A 143 7.05 -1.72 20.28
CA LEU A 143 7.09 -2.88 19.39
C LEU A 143 5.80 -3.70 19.54
N ARG A 144 4.79 -3.34 18.77
CA ARG A 144 3.49 -4.01 18.79
C ARG A 144 3.56 -5.32 18.02
N LEU A 145 2.94 -6.38 18.53
CA LEU A 145 3.05 -7.72 17.96
C LEU A 145 2.56 -7.80 16.50
N TYR A 146 1.61 -6.96 16.11
CA TYR A 146 1.10 -6.90 14.74
C TYR A 146 2.09 -6.28 13.74
N ASP A 147 3.00 -5.39 14.16
CA ASP A 147 4.01 -4.81 13.26
C ASP A 147 4.97 -5.91 12.78
N PHE A 148 5.40 -6.78 13.69
CA PHE A 148 6.21 -7.95 13.33
C PHE A 148 5.50 -8.91 12.39
N VAL A 149 4.18 -9.08 12.56
CA VAL A 149 3.38 -9.92 11.66
C VAL A 149 3.29 -9.28 10.28
N ILE A 150 3.01 -7.98 10.20
CA ILE A 150 2.94 -7.23 8.94
C ILE A 150 4.28 -7.24 8.22
N ASP A 151 5.37 -6.93 8.91
CA ASP A 151 6.73 -6.94 8.38
C ASP A 151 7.17 -8.34 7.97
N GLY A 152 6.85 -9.36 8.77
CA GLY A 152 7.10 -10.77 8.43
C GLY A 152 6.36 -11.19 7.16
N VAL A 153 5.09 -10.80 7.00
CA VAL A 153 4.32 -11.05 5.77
C VAL A 153 4.90 -10.28 4.59
N LEU A 154 5.32 -9.02 4.78
CA LEU A 154 5.96 -8.21 3.75
C LEU A 154 7.25 -8.86 3.24
N ILE A 155 8.14 -9.27 4.16
CA ILE A 155 9.39 -9.96 3.85
C ILE A 155 9.12 -11.29 3.13
N TYR A 156 8.14 -12.07 3.62
CA TYR A 156 7.74 -13.32 2.97
C TYR A 156 7.28 -13.07 1.53
N ILE A 157 6.44 -12.06 1.33
CA ILE A 157 5.95 -11.68 0.01
C ILE A 157 7.09 -11.20 -0.88
N LEU A 158 8.04 -10.40 -0.37
CA LEU A 158 9.15 -9.83 -1.14
C LEU A 158 10.21 -10.85 -1.53
N PHE A 159 10.61 -11.75 -0.62
CA PHE A 159 11.75 -12.65 -0.85
C PHE A 159 11.35 -14.08 -1.21
N PHE A 160 10.29 -14.62 -0.62
CA PHE A 160 9.96 -16.04 -0.73
C PHE A 160 8.85 -16.32 -1.75
N LYS A 161 7.87 -15.44 -1.85
CA LYS A 161 6.73 -15.63 -2.76
C LYS A 161 7.13 -15.41 -4.22
N LYS A 162 7.17 -16.50 -5.00
CA LYS A 162 7.36 -16.43 -6.46
C LYS A 162 6.08 -15.95 -7.14
N ILE A 163 6.12 -14.80 -7.79
CA ILE A 163 4.99 -14.23 -8.51
C ILE A 163 5.21 -14.45 -10.01
N LYS A 164 4.45 -15.39 -10.60
CA LYS A 164 4.36 -15.51 -12.06
C LYS A 164 3.52 -14.35 -12.58
N ARG A 165 4.19 -13.26 -13.01
CA ARG A 165 3.59 -12.24 -13.86
C ARG A 165 3.41 -12.85 -15.25
N SER A 166 2.20 -12.77 -15.80
CA SER A 166 1.98 -13.06 -17.22
C SER A 166 2.65 -11.93 -17.99
N GLN A 167 3.95 -12.08 -18.25
CA GLN A 167 4.75 -11.14 -19.02
C GLN A 167 4.15 -11.10 -20.44
N LYS A 168 3.17 -10.22 -20.68
CA LYS A 168 2.95 -9.76 -22.05
C LYS A 168 4.17 -8.87 -22.31
N ARG A 169 5.21 -9.49 -22.87
CA ARG A 169 6.30 -8.79 -23.52
C ARG A 169 5.63 -7.83 -24.52
N LYS A 170 5.53 -6.56 -24.14
CA LYS A 170 5.34 -5.49 -25.11
C LYS A 170 6.71 -4.91 -25.25
N ASP A 171 7.28 -5.24 -26.39
CA ASP A 171 8.59 -4.87 -26.84
C ASP A 171 8.75 -3.36 -26.70
N TRP A 172 9.87 -2.94 -26.12
CA TRP A 172 10.42 -1.65 -26.45
C TRP A 172 10.94 -1.79 -27.87
N ASN A 173 10.24 -1.18 -28.83
CA ASN A 173 10.77 -0.59 -30.05
C ASN A 173 9.62 0.12 -30.77
N GLU A 174 9.92 1.36 -31.19
CA GLU A 174 9.10 2.35 -31.90
C GLU A 174 8.36 3.37 -31.02
#